data_AF-A0A7X9KMI6-F1
#
_entry.id   AF-A0A7X9KMI6-F1
#
_cell.length_a   1.000
_cell.length_b   1.000
_cell.length_c   1.000
_cell.angle_alpha   90.00
_cell.angle_beta   90.00
_cell.angle_gamma   90.00
#
_symmetry.space_group_name_H-M   'P 1'
#
loop_
_entity.id
_entity.type
_entity.pdbx_description
1 polymer ?
#
loop_
_entity_poly.entity_id
_entity_poly.type
_entity_poly.pdbx_seq_one_letter_code
_entity_poly.pdbx_strand_id
1 'polypeptide(L)'
;SNLLSRPTKDGGLGDYCFVVYAHGHVADELMADAMRALHAKQGKVKFLGSYPATGEHATSARQHADARWRDADDWVQRLRGTVG
;
A
#
# COMPACT_ATOMS: atom_id res chain seq x y z
N SER A 1 -3.69 9.73 -2.23
CA SER A 1 -4.28 8.37 -2.17
C SER A 1 -5.76 8.48 -1.91
N ASN A 2 -6.58 7.77 -2.71
CA ASN A 2 -8.04 7.80 -2.62
C ASN A 2 -8.50 6.48 -1.95
N LEU A 3 -9.34 6.58 -0.91
CA LEU A 3 -9.89 5.46 -0.14
C LEU A 3 -11.42 5.54 -0.18
N LEU A 4 -12.06 4.52 -0.75
CA LEU A 4 -13.51 4.46 -0.89
C LEU A 4 -14.05 3.21 -0.19
N SER A 5 -15.09 3.38 0.63
CA SER A 5 -15.85 2.25 1.19
C SER A 5 -17.06 1.94 0.30
N ARG A 6 -17.31 0.66 0.05
CA ARG A 6 -18.49 0.19 -0.70
C ARG A 6 -19.15 -0.97 0.03
N PRO A 7 -20.48 -1.00 0.15
CA PRO A 7 -21.17 -2.17 0.67
C PRO A 7 -21.00 -3.33 -0.30
N THR A 8 -20.77 -4.53 0.22
CA THR A 8 -20.77 -5.74 -0.60
C THR A 8 -22.21 -6.25 -0.79
N LYS A 9 -22.46 -6.95 -1.90
CA LYS A 9 -23.82 -7.40 -2.27
C LYS A 9 -24.23 -8.71 -1.56
N ASP A 10 -23.28 -9.40 -0.93
CA ASP A 10 -23.41 -10.79 -0.46
C ASP A 10 -23.71 -10.93 1.03
N GLY A 11 -23.60 -9.84 1.81
CA GLY A 11 -23.74 -9.88 3.26
C GLY A 11 -24.69 -8.82 3.77
N GLY A 12 -25.40 -9.12 4.85
CA GLY A 12 -26.23 -8.15 5.57
C GLY A 12 -25.42 -6.98 6.13
N LEU A 13 -26.06 -6.21 7.02
CA LEU A 13 -25.46 -5.02 7.66
C LEU A 13 -24.06 -5.34 8.23
N GLY A 14 -22.99 -4.84 7.60
CA GLY A 14 -21.62 -5.00 8.11
C GLY A 14 -20.54 -5.41 7.10
N ASP A 15 -20.88 -5.90 5.90
CA ASP A 15 -19.86 -6.30 4.92
C ASP A 15 -19.47 -5.16 3.96
N TYR A 16 -18.24 -4.68 4.12
CA TYR A 16 -17.66 -3.59 3.32
C TYR A 16 -16.41 -4.03 2.59
N CYS A 17 -16.23 -3.52 1.37
CA CYS A 17 -14.94 -3.55 0.69
C CYS A 17 -14.37 -2.14 0.59
N PHE A 18 -13.04 -2.07 0.69
CA PHE A 18 -12.29 -0.83 0.52
C PHE A 18 -11.56 -0.85 -0.81
N VAL A 19 -11.75 0.20 -1.61
CA VAL A 19 -10.99 0.43 -2.83
C VAL A 19 -9.92 1.46 -2.51
N VAL A 20 -8.66 1.08 -2.73
CA VAL A 20 -7.49 1.91 -2.42
C VAL A 20 -6.72 2.20 -3.69
N TYR A 21 -6.49 3.48 -3.97
CA TYR A 21 -5.52 3.91 -4.96
C TYR A 21 -4.25 4.35 -4.26
N ALA A 22 -3.14 3.69 -4.59
CA ALA A 22 -1.82 3.96 -4.04
C ALA A 22 -0.84 4.32 -5.16
N HIS A 23 0.15 5.15 -4.84
CA HIS A 23 1.25 5.47 -5.73
C HIS A 23 2.39 4.47 -5.51
N GLY A 24 2.85 3.84 -6.58
CA GLY A 24 3.88 2.81 -6.57
C GLY A 24 3.53 1.65 -7.51
N HIS A 25 4.51 0.83 -7.85
CA HIS A 25 4.34 -0.38 -8.64
C HIS A 25 4.41 -1.60 -7.73
N VAL A 26 3.68 -2.69 -8.03
CA VAL A 26 3.78 -3.95 -7.24
C VAL A 26 5.17 -4.59 -7.27
N ALA A 27 6.02 -4.15 -8.21
CA ALA A 27 7.41 -4.58 -8.31
C ALA A 27 8.32 -3.81 -7.34
N ASP A 28 7.85 -2.69 -6.78
CA ASP A 28 8.59 -1.95 -5.75
C ASP A 28 8.42 -2.69 -4.42
N GLU A 29 9.53 -2.90 -3.71
CA GLU A 29 9.57 -3.73 -2.49
C GLU A 29 8.58 -3.23 -1.42
N LEU A 30 8.52 -1.92 -1.20
CA LEU A 30 7.59 -1.31 -0.25
C LEU A 30 6.12 -1.59 -0.58
N MET A 31 5.76 -1.52 -1.87
CA MET A 31 4.39 -1.81 -2.29
C MET A 31 4.08 -3.30 -2.14
N ALA A 32 5.04 -4.16 -2.50
CA ALA A 32 4.92 -5.60 -2.33
C ALA A 32 4.73 -5.97 -0.84
N ASP A 33 5.47 -5.36 0.07
CA ASP A 33 5.35 -5.58 1.51
C ASP A 33 4.03 -5.10 2.09
N ALA A 34 3.55 -3.93 1.66
CA ALA A 34 2.22 -3.45 2.03
C ALA A 34 1.13 -4.44 1.55
N MET A 35 1.23 -4.94 0.31
CA MET A 35 0.31 -5.93 -0.23
C MET A 35 0.37 -7.26 0.52
N ARG A 36 1.56 -7.74 0.90
CA ARG A 36 1.73 -8.94 1.75
C ARG A 36 1.05 -8.76 3.10
N ALA A 37 1.26 -7.62 3.76
CA ALA A 37 0.65 -7.33 5.05
C ALA A 37 -0.89 -7.27 4.97
N LEU A 38 -1.42 -6.66 3.91
CA LEU A 38 -2.86 -6.61 3.66
C LEU A 38 -3.43 -8.01 3.41
N HIS A 39 -2.77 -8.81 2.57
CA HIS A 39 -3.21 -10.17 2.25
C HIS A 39 -3.20 -11.08 3.48
N ALA A 40 -2.18 -10.96 4.34
CA ALA A 40 -2.07 -11.73 5.57
C ALA A 40 -3.16 -11.38 6.60
N LYS A 41 -3.60 -10.11 6.68
CA LYS A 41 -4.56 -9.65 7.69
C LYS A 41 -6.03 -9.69 7.26
N GLN A 42 -6.32 -9.44 5.97
CA GLN A 42 -7.69 -9.19 5.51
C GLN A 42 -8.28 -10.31 4.63
N GLY A 43 -7.48 -11.30 4.24
CA GLY A 43 -7.93 -12.55 3.59
C GLY A 43 -8.55 -12.44 2.18
N LYS A 44 -9.18 -11.32 1.82
CA LYS A 44 -9.88 -11.09 0.55
C LYS A 44 -9.38 -9.81 -0.16
N VAL A 45 -8.07 -9.74 -0.43
CA VAL A 45 -7.49 -8.62 -1.18
C VAL A 45 -7.54 -8.92 -2.69
N LYS A 46 -8.08 -7.99 -3.48
CA LYS A 46 -8.09 -8.08 -4.95
C LYS A 46 -7.12 -7.07 -5.53
N PHE A 47 -6.14 -7.53 -6.30
CA PHE A 47 -5.25 -6.66 -7.05
C PHE A 47 -5.89 -6.29 -8.39
N LEU A 48 -6.09 -5.00 -8.63
CA LEU A 48 -6.71 -4.48 -9.86
C LEU A 48 -5.68 -4.03 -10.91
N GLY A 49 -4.39 -4.23 -10.65
CA GLY A 49 -3.29 -3.87 -11.54
C GLY A 49 -2.45 -2.70 -11.04
N SER A 50 -1.21 -2.65 -11.53
CA SER A 50 -0.33 -1.49 -11.42
C SER A 50 -0.07 -0.98 -12.83
N TYR A 51 -0.25 0.31 -13.04
CA TYR A 51 -0.08 0.95 -14.34
C TYR A 51 0.84 2.17 -14.20
N PRO A 52 1.61 2.52 -15.25
CA PRO A 52 2.43 3.72 -15.24
C PRO A 52 1.56 4.95 -14.95
N ALA A 53 2.03 5.82 -14.07
CA ALA A 53 1.39 7.11 -13.88
C ALA A 53 1.49 7.90 -15.20
N THR A 54 0.36 8.24 -15.80
CA THR A 54 0.31 9.13 -16.96
C THR A 54 0.58 10.57 -16.50
N GLY A 55 1.75 11.12 -16.83
CA GLY A 55 2.13 12.52 -16.54
C GLY A 55 3.62 12.70 -16.19
N GLU A 56 4.12 13.94 -16.23
CA GLU A 56 5.54 14.29 -16.02
C GLU A 56 6.09 13.92 -14.62
N HIS A 57 5.21 13.61 -13.67
CA HIS A 57 5.57 13.34 -12.26
C HIS A 57 5.84 11.85 -11.97
N ALA A 58 5.79 10.96 -12.96
CA ALA A 58 5.96 9.53 -12.75
C ALA A 58 7.36 9.18 -12.19
N THR A 59 8.41 9.81 -12.71
CA THR A 59 9.80 9.56 -12.28
C THR A 59 10.09 10.16 -10.90
N SER A 60 9.61 11.38 -10.63
CA SER A 60 9.80 12.03 -9.33
C SER A 60 9.03 11.31 -8.22
N ALA A 61 7.81 10.84 -8.48
CA ALA A 61 7.03 10.05 -7.53
C ALA A 61 7.75 8.76 -7.10
N ARG A 62 8.49 8.12 -8.02
CA ARG A 62 9.29 6.92 -7.72
C ARG A 62 10.48 7.24 -6.83
N GLN A 63 11.26 8.26 -7.17
CA GLN A 63 12.42 8.70 -6.36
C GLN A 63 12.01 9.10 -4.94
N HIS A 64 10.87 9.80 -4.79
CA HIS A 64 10.33 10.15 -3.48
C HIS A 64 9.79 8.94 -2.69
N ALA A 65 9.34 7.88 -3.36
CA ALA A 65 8.93 6.65 -2.69
C ALA A 65 10.14 5.91 -2.09
N ASP A 66 11.23 5.80 -2.85
CA ASP A 66 12.46 5.13 -2.41
C ASP A 66 13.13 5.84 -1.22
N ALA A 67 13.10 7.18 -1.20
CA ALA A 67 13.63 7.97 -0.09
C ALA A 67 12.78 7.78 1.18
N ARG A 68 11.44 7.90 1.07
CA ARG A 68 10.52 7.69 2.20
C ARG A 68 10.58 6.28 2.76
N TRP A 69 10.90 5.28 1.92
CA TRP A 69 11.09 3.91 2.38
C TRP A 69 12.31 3.78 3.27
N ARG A 70 13.47 4.30 2.83
CA ARG A 70 14.71 4.29 3.64
C ARG A 70 14.50 4.96 4.99
N ASP A 71 13.86 6.13 5.00
CA ASP A 71 13.56 6.85 6.24
C ASP A 71 12.66 6.04 7.19
N ALA A 72 11.69 5.30 6.63
CA ALA A 72 10.79 4.45 7.42
C ALA A 72 11.50 3.21 7.98
N ASP A 73 12.37 2.56 7.19
CA ASP A 73 13.16 1.41 7.65
C ASP A 73 14.13 1.84 8.77
N ASP A 74 14.87 2.93 8.57
CA ASP A 74 15.76 3.50 9.58
C ASP A 74 15.02 3.84 10.89
N TRP A 75 13.78 4.35 10.79
CA TRP A 75 12.95 4.62 11.96
C TRP A 75 12.53 3.32 12.68
N VAL A 76 12.11 2.29 11.95
CA VAL A 76 11.74 1.00 12.53
C VAL A 76 12.94 0.32 13.19
N GLN A 77 14.12 0.36 12.56
CA GLN A 77 15.34 -0.21 13.12
C GLN A 77 15.73 0.49 14.43
N ARG A 78 15.65 1.82 14.47
CA ARG A 78 15.87 2.58 15.71
C ARG A 78 14.92 2.15 16.82
N LEU A 79 13.61 2.02 16.53
CA LEU A 79 12.63 1.59 17.53
C LEU A 79 12.93 0.18 18.06
N ARG A 80 13.33 -0.74 17.18
CA ARG A 80 13.71 -2.11 17.58
C ARG A 80 14.93 -2.12 18.51
N GLY A 81 15.89 -1.23 18.27
CA GLY A 81 17.06 -1.06 19.13
C GLY A 81 16.74 -0.49 20.53
N THR A 82 15.64 0.24 20.68
CA THR A 82 15.21 0.80 21.99
C THR A 82 14.45 -0.22 22.84
N VAL A 83 13.88 -1.27 22.22
CA VAL A 83 13.06 -2.30 22.90
C VAL A 83 13.88 -3.58 23.19
N GLY A 84 15.19 -3.55 22.87
CA GLY A 84 16.16 -4.62 23.17
C GLY A 84 16.94 -4.37 24.46
#